data_AF-A0A177GBS0-F1
#
_entry.id   AF-A0A177GBS0-F1
#
_cell.length_a   1.000
_cell.length_b   1.000
_cell.length_c   1.000
_cell.angle_alpha   90.00
_cell.angle_beta   90.00
_cell.angle_gamma   90.00
#
_symmetry.space_group_name_H-M   'P 1'
#
loop_
_entity.id
_entity.type
_entity.pdbx_description
1 polymer ?
#
loop_
_entity_poly.entity_id
_entity_poly.type
_entity_poly.pdbx_seq_one_letter_code
_entity_poly.pdbx_strand_id
1 'polypeptide(L)'
;MLGLQKGAPANSQREACLFFKKLEFQEVSMPHKPEFSRPVAVRRIGASGLDLTVEATPAECGQIARRLGLPEISMFRCKYTLTLGRRDLVSAHGALAVRFKQTCVRTLEPFEDMLAGSFAVQFVPEEHFEESAAPDLEAVDEIPYEGESIDLGEAAVEQFALDLEPYPHAPDASLPEGLVISEEEAEKLAKQDAAEKKVNPFADLARLRRKDS
;
A
#
# COMPACT_ATOMS: atom_id res chain seq x y z
N MET A 1 15.24 11.84 70.52
CA MET A 1 16.28 11.03 69.85
C MET A 1 15.76 10.60 68.50
N LEU A 2 16.58 10.80 67.46
CA LEU A 2 16.67 10.13 66.14
C LEU A 2 15.44 9.35 65.62
N GLY A 3 14.98 9.47 64.37
CA GLY A 3 15.57 10.09 63.19
C GLY A 3 14.90 9.59 61.90
N LEU A 4 15.11 10.39 60.86
CA LEU A 4 15.21 10.12 59.41
C LEU A 4 14.43 8.96 58.73
N GLN A 5 13.65 9.40 57.73
CA GLN A 5 13.61 8.97 56.32
C GLN A 5 13.40 7.49 55.94
N LYS A 6 12.41 7.28 55.06
CA LYS A 6 12.52 6.75 53.66
C LYS A 6 11.08 6.45 53.20
N GLY A 7 10.52 7.12 52.18
CA GLY A 7 10.94 6.98 50.79
C GLY A 7 10.02 5.95 50.12
N ALA A 8 9.03 6.40 49.35
CA ALA A 8 8.25 5.53 48.48
C ALA A 8 9.18 4.82 47.46
N PRO A 9 8.73 3.71 46.86
CA PRO A 9 8.85 3.69 45.42
C PRO A 9 7.51 3.40 44.76
N ALA A 10 7.10 4.38 43.95
CA ALA A 10 6.20 4.24 42.83
C ALA A 10 6.77 3.20 41.85
N ASN A 11 6.49 1.91 42.06
CA ASN A 11 6.93 0.83 41.16
C ASN A 11 5.79 0.14 40.40
N SER A 12 4.52 0.52 40.65
CA SER A 12 3.38 -0.07 39.93
C SER A 12 3.20 0.48 38.50
N GLN A 13 3.72 1.67 38.19
CA GLN A 13 3.59 2.26 36.85
C GLN A 13 4.78 1.96 35.91
N ARG A 14 5.87 1.37 36.43
CA ARG A 14 7.00 0.93 35.59
C ARG A 14 6.81 -0.48 35.02
N GLU A 15 6.11 -1.38 35.73
CA GLU A 15 5.75 -2.69 35.18
C GLU A 15 4.72 -2.59 34.06
N ALA A 16 3.75 -1.66 34.14
CA ALA A 16 2.78 -1.42 33.07
C ALA A 16 3.43 -0.88 31.78
N CYS A 17 4.49 -0.07 31.90
CA CYS A 17 5.22 0.46 30.75
C CYS A 17 6.14 -0.60 30.11
N LEU A 18 6.64 -1.57 30.89
CA LEU A 18 7.41 -2.72 30.39
C LEU A 18 6.52 -3.79 29.73
N PHE A 19 5.24 -3.88 30.09
CA PHE A 19 4.27 -4.74 29.39
C PHE A 19 3.97 -4.20 27.98
N PHE A 20 3.77 -2.89 27.85
CA PHE A 20 3.50 -2.24 26.56
C PHE A 20 4.71 -2.22 25.62
N LYS A 21 5.94 -2.29 26.17
CA LYS A 21 7.18 -2.36 25.38
C LYS A 21 7.59 -3.78 24.96
N LYS A 22 6.82 -4.80 25.35
CA LYS A 22 6.98 -6.21 24.94
C LYS A 22 5.97 -6.63 23.86
N LEU A 23 5.21 -5.68 23.33
CA LEU A 23 4.69 -5.75 21.97
C LEU A 23 5.80 -5.25 21.03
N GLU A 24 6.97 -5.87 21.15
CA GLU A 24 7.92 -5.92 20.06
C GLU A 24 7.17 -6.53 18.88
N PHE A 25 7.18 -5.82 17.76
CA PHE A 25 7.49 -6.38 16.44
C PHE A 25 7.86 -7.87 16.50
N GLN A 26 6.85 -8.72 16.64
CA GLN A 26 6.89 -10.06 16.11
C GLN A 26 6.17 -9.92 14.78
N GLU A 27 6.95 -9.89 13.70
CA GLU A 27 6.51 -10.42 12.43
C GLU A 27 6.06 -11.87 12.68
N VAL A 28 4.83 -12.01 13.14
CA VAL A 28 4.12 -13.26 13.00
C VAL A 28 3.54 -13.15 11.59
N SER A 29 4.20 -13.78 10.61
CA SER A 29 3.54 -14.14 9.36
C SER A 29 2.44 -15.15 9.70
N MET A 30 1.37 -14.67 10.30
CA MET A 30 0.09 -15.33 10.23
C MET A 30 -0.20 -15.40 8.74
N PRO A 31 -0.41 -16.58 8.13
CA PRO A 31 -0.86 -16.63 6.74
C PRO A 31 -2.17 -15.82 6.69
N HIS A 32 -2.08 -14.62 6.13
CA HIS A 32 -3.23 -13.76 5.97
C HIS A 32 -4.13 -14.48 4.99
N LYS A 33 -5.24 -15.04 5.46
CA LYS A 33 -6.22 -15.64 4.57
C LYS A 33 -6.72 -14.52 3.65
N PRO A 34 -6.49 -14.60 2.33
CA PRO A 34 -6.97 -13.58 1.41
C PRO A 34 -8.47 -13.43 1.53
N GLU A 35 -8.94 -12.18 1.56
CA GLU A 35 -10.35 -11.86 1.58
C GLU A 35 -11.07 -12.22 0.27
N PHE A 36 -10.30 -12.36 -0.80
CA PHE A 36 -10.74 -12.77 -2.13
C PHE A 36 -9.72 -13.74 -2.72
N SER A 37 -9.95 -15.04 -2.50
CA SER A 37 -9.07 -16.12 -2.96
C SER A 37 -9.71 -16.88 -4.12
N ARG A 38 -8.96 -17.11 -5.19
CA ARG A 38 -9.37 -17.88 -6.38
C ARG A 38 -8.22 -18.80 -6.83
N PRO A 39 -7.96 -19.87 -6.07
CA PRO A 39 -6.84 -20.76 -6.35
C PRO A 39 -7.09 -21.57 -7.62
N VAL A 40 -6.08 -21.61 -8.49
CA VAL A 40 -6.04 -22.41 -9.72
C VAL A 40 -4.85 -23.35 -9.66
N ALA A 41 -5.14 -24.65 -9.68
CA ALA A 41 -4.08 -25.65 -9.76
C ALA A 41 -3.33 -25.54 -11.08
N VAL A 42 -2.00 -25.46 -11.04
CA VAL A 42 -1.12 -25.25 -12.21
C VAL A 42 -1.37 -26.33 -13.27
N ARG A 43 -1.55 -27.58 -12.84
CA ARG A 43 -1.89 -28.72 -13.72
C ARG A 43 -3.18 -28.56 -14.55
N ARG A 44 -4.07 -27.62 -14.20
CA ARG A 44 -5.30 -27.34 -14.97
C ARG A 44 -5.01 -26.44 -16.18
N ILE A 45 -3.85 -25.78 -16.21
CA ILE A 45 -3.42 -24.94 -17.32
C ILE A 45 -2.83 -25.88 -18.38
N GLY A 46 -3.65 -26.21 -19.38
CA GLY A 46 -3.23 -27.09 -20.46
C GLY A 46 -2.26 -26.43 -21.43
N ALA A 47 -1.79 -27.18 -22.42
CA ALA A 47 -0.87 -26.67 -23.45
C ALA A 47 -1.45 -25.52 -24.28
N SER A 48 -2.79 -25.40 -24.37
CA SER A 48 -3.49 -24.30 -25.02
C SER A 48 -3.71 -23.07 -24.12
N GLY A 49 -3.23 -23.11 -22.87
CA GLY A 49 -3.55 -22.11 -21.86
C GLY A 49 -4.91 -22.33 -21.20
N LEU A 50 -5.30 -21.39 -20.34
CA LEU A 50 -6.56 -21.36 -19.62
C LEU A 50 -7.08 -19.93 -19.49
N ASP A 51 -8.27 -19.68 -20.03
CA ASP A 51 -9.00 -18.43 -19.84
C ASP A 51 -10.04 -18.58 -18.74
N LEU A 52 -10.11 -17.61 -17.83
CA LEU A 52 -11.16 -17.57 -16.81
C LEU A 52 -11.46 -16.14 -16.35
N THR A 53 -12.52 -15.99 -15.56
CA THR A 53 -12.89 -14.73 -14.92
C THR A 53 -13.06 -14.95 -13.44
N VAL A 54 -12.47 -14.08 -12.65
CA VAL A 54 -12.67 -14.00 -11.20
C VAL A 54 -13.49 -12.76 -10.88
N GLU A 55 -14.47 -12.91 -10.00
CA GLU A 55 -15.37 -11.83 -9.59
C GLU A 55 -15.65 -11.95 -8.10
N ALA A 56 -15.55 -10.82 -7.41
CA ALA A 56 -15.82 -10.72 -5.99
C ALA A 56 -17.33 -10.59 -5.75
N THR A 57 -17.82 -11.30 -4.74
CA THR A 57 -19.17 -11.09 -4.20
C THR A 57 -19.26 -9.75 -3.46
N PRO A 58 -20.47 -9.22 -3.19
CA PRO A 58 -20.61 -7.99 -2.41
C PRO A 58 -19.93 -8.04 -1.03
N ALA A 59 -19.93 -9.23 -0.39
CA ALA A 59 -19.25 -9.43 0.89
C ALA A 59 -17.72 -9.38 0.76
N GLU A 60 -17.16 -9.99 -0.29
CA GLU A 60 -15.73 -9.92 -0.61
C GLU A 60 -15.33 -8.49 -1.00
N CYS A 61 -16.09 -7.78 -1.82
CA CYS A 61 -15.85 -6.36 -2.12
C CYS A 61 -15.73 -5.51 -0.85
N GLY A 62 -16.63 -5.73 0.11
CA GLY A 62 -16.56 -5.04 1.41
C GLY A 62 -15.32 -5.40 2.24
N GLN A 63 -14.78 -6.60 2.10
CA GLN A 63 -13.53 -6.99 2.76
C GLN A 63 -12.30 -6.40 2.05
N ILE A 64 -12.27 -6.42 0.71
CA ILE A 64 -11.20 -5.81 -0.09
C ILE A 64 -11.14 -4.30 0.21
N ALA A 65 -12.29 -3.62 0.21
CA ALA A 65 -12.37 -2.19 0.55
C ALA A 65 -11.75 -1.89 1.93
N ARG A 66 -12.02 -2.75 2.93
CA ARG A 66 -11.43 -2.61 4.27
C ARG A 66 -9.92 -2.82 4.26
N ARG A 67 -9.39 -3.81 3.53
CA ARG A 67 -7.95 -4.05 3.41
C ARG A 67 -7.24 -2.85 2.78
N LEU A 68 -7.83 -2.29 1.72
CA LEU A 68 -7.24 -1.19 0.94
C LEU A 68 -7.55 0.21 1.50
N GLY A 69 -8.29 0.31 2.61
CA GLY A 69 -8.66 1.61 3.20
C GLY A 69 -9.61 2.44 2.34
N LEU A 70 -10.41 1.80 1.49
CA LEU A 70 -11.36 2.46 0.60
C LEU A 70 -12.75 2.56 1.26
N PRO A 71 -13.50 3.67 1.06
CA PRO A 71 -14.88 3.78 1.49
C PRO A 71 -15.79 2.64 0.99
N GLU A 72 -15.67 2.26 -0.28
CA GLU A 72 -16.53 1.26 -0.90
C GLU A 72 -15.87 0.66 -2.15
N ILE A 73 -16.09 -0.63 -2.38
CA ILE A 73 -15.93 -1.27 -3.69
C ILE A 73 -17.31 -1.84 -4.06
N SER A 74 -17.86 -1.42 -5.19
CA SER A 74 -19.17 -1.87 -5.67
C SER A 74 -19.07 -3.00 -6.70
N MET A 75 -17.94 -3.09 -7.41
CA MET A 75 -17.67 -4.15 -8.39
C MET A 75 -16.17 -4.42 -8.45
N PHE A 76 -15.77 -5.69 -8.42
CA PHE A 76 -14.39 -6.12 -8.62
C PHE A 76 -14.35 -7.38 -9.47
N ARG A 77 -13.77 -7.28 -10.67
CA ARG A 77 -13.70 -8.39 -11.63
C ARG A 77 -12.38 -8.34 -12.39
N CYS A 78 -11.74 -9.49 -12.55
CA CYS A 78 -10.57 -9.65 -13.41
C CYS A 78 -10.77 -10.82 -14.38
N LYS A 79 -10.46 -10.62 -15.66
CA LYS A 79 -10.36 -11.70 -16.64
C LYS A 79 -8.90 -12.07 -16.82
N TYR A 80 -8.62 -13.37 -16.82
CA TYR A 80 -7.26 -13.88 -16.99
C TYR A 80 -7.15 -14.74 -18.24
N THR A 81 -6.01 -14.59 -18.92
CA THR A 81 -5.47 -15.54 -19.88
C THR A 81 -4.16 -16.09 -19.32
N LEU A 82 -4.14 -17.38 -19.03
CA LEU A 82 -2.98 -18.07 -18.45
C LEU A 82 -2.28 -18.93 -19.49
N THR A 83 -0.96 -18.94 -19.47
CA THR A 83 -0.14 -19.88 -20.24
C THR A 83 0.89 -20.57 -19.35
N LEU A 84 1.05 -21.88 -19.55
CA LEU A 84 2.04 -22.67 -18.82
C LEU A 84 3.36 -22.70 -19.61
N GLY A 85 4.41 -22.21 -18.98
CA GLY A 85 5.78 -22.21 -19.47
C GLY A 85 6.58 -23.42 -19.01
N ARG A 86 7.90 -23.35 -19.15
CA ARG A 86 8.83 -24.36 -18.63
C ARG A 86 9.01 -24.17 -17.11
N ARG A 87 9.39 -25.23 -16.40
CA ARG A 87 9.63 -25.21 -14.94
C ARG A 87 8.44 -24.65 -14.15
N ASP A 88 7.22 -25.01 -14.60
CA ASP A 88 5.97 -24.60 -13.96
C ASP A 88 5.79 -23.08 -13.78
N LEU A 89 6.48 -22.29 -14.61
CA LEU A 89 6.25 -20.85 -14.74
C LEU A 89 4.88 -20.62 -15.37
N VAL A 90 4.04 -19.80 -14.75
CA VAL A 90 2.73 -19.43 -15.31
C VAL A 90 2.74 -17.96 -15.65
N SER A 91 2.60 -17.63 -16.93
CA SER A 91 2.35 -16.25 -17.34
C SER A 91 0.86 -15.97 -17.25
N ALA A 92 0.50 -14.90 -16.55
CA ALA A 92 -0.88 -14.47 -16.36
C ALA A 92 -1.07 -13.05 -16.91
N HIS A 93 -1.90 -12.92 -17.93
CA HIS A 93 -2.36 -11.62 -18.41
C HIS A 93 -3.73 -11.33 -17.83
N GLY A 94 -3.84 -10.26 -17.05
CA GLY A 94 -5.07 -9.83 -16.40
C GLY A 94 -5.69 -8.62 -17.07
N ALA A 95 -7.01 -8.60 -17.21
CA ALA A 95 -7.81 -7.43 -17.55
C ALA A 95 -8.75 -7.12 -16.38
N LEU A 96 -8.38 -6.11 -15.60
CA LEU A 96 -9.00 -5.72 -14.34
C LEU A 96 -10.03 -4.62 -14.57
N ALA A 97 -11.21 -4.77 -13.97
CA ALA A 97 -12.24 -3.75 -13.93
C ALA A 97 -12.79 -3.62 -12.50
N VAL A 98 -12.72 -2.42 -11.94
CA VAL A 98 -13.16 -2.12 -10.57
C VAL A 98 -13.99 -0.84 -10.55
N ARG A 99 -15.10 -0.85 -9.81
CA ARG A 99 -15.86 0.35 -9.45
C ARG A 99 -15.80 0.52 -7.95
N PHE A 100 -15.39 1.69 -7.51
CA PHE A 100 -15.07 1.94 -6.11
C PHE A 100 -15.28 3.41 -5.76
N LYS A 101 -15.16 3.74 -4.49
CA LYS A 101 -15.12 5.11 -3.99
C LYS A 101 -13.77 5.37 -3.37
N GLN A 102 -13.27 6.58 -3.55
CA GLN A 102 -12.10 7.11 -2.83
C GLN A 102 -12.49 8.38 -2.09
N THR A 103 -11.72 8.71 -1.05
CA THR A 103 -11.84 9.98 -0.35
C THR A 103 -10.95 10.99 -1.04
N CYS A 104 -11.54 12.09 -1.55
CA CYS A 104 -10.76 13.15 -2.18
C CYS A 104 -9.80 13.79 -1.16
N VAL A 105 -8.51 13.90 -1.48
CA VAL A 105 -7.53 14.49 -0.55
C VAL A 105 -7.71 15.99 -0.32
N ARG A 106 -8.48 16.68 -1.18
CA ARG A 106 -8.79 18.12 -1.05
C ARG A 106 -10.02 18.39 -0.20
N THR A 107 -11.13 17.74 -0.51
CA THR A 107 -12.44 18.00 0.14
C THR A 107 -12.69 17.07 1.32
N LEU A 108 -11.98 15.94 1.39
CA LEU A 108 -12.21 14.83 2.32
C LEU A 108 -13.58 14.15 2.15
N GLU A 109 -14.25 14.38 1.02
CA GLU A 109 -15.52 13.74 0.70
C GLU A 109 -15.30 12.49 -0.20
N PRO A 110 -16.12 11.44 -0.04
CA PRO A 110 -16.05 10.28 -0.92
C PRO A 110 -16.63 10.61 -2.30
N PHE A 111 -15.95 10.15 -3.35
CA PHE A 111 -16.41 10.25 -4.74
C PHE A 111 -16.26 8.90 -5.45
N GLU A 112 -17.06 8.68 -6.50
CA GLU A 112 -16.99 7.46 -7.31
C GLU A 112 -15.83 7.52 -8.31
N ASP A 113 -15.12 6.41 -8.44
CA ASP A 113 -14.09 6.21 -9.44
C ASP A 113 -14.20 4.82 -10.09
N MET A 114 -13.58 4.67 -11.25
CA MET A 114 -13.54 3.44 -12.00
C MET A 114 -12.15 3.20 -12.56
N LEU A 115 -11.66 1.98 -12.32
CA LEU A 115 -10.42 1.50 -12.90
C LEU A 115 -10.73 0.42 -13.93
N ALA A 116 -10.15 0.58 -15.13
CA ALA A 116 -10.14 -0.44 -16.15
C ALA A 116 -8.73 -0.48 -16.76
N GLY A 117 -8.02 -1.58 -16.54
CA GLY A 117 -6.60 -1.71 -16.90
C GLY A 117 -6.24 -3.14 -17.25
N SER A 118 -5.05 -3.32 -17.80
CA SER A 118 -4.46 -4.63 -18.07
C SER A 118 -3.07 -4.71 -17.48
N PHE A 119 -2.71 -5.88 -16.99
CA PHE A 119 -1.42 -6.15 -16.37
C PHE A 119 -0.92 -7.54 -16.76
N ALA A 120 0.36 -7.78 -16.52
CA ALA A 120 0.99 -9.08 -16.71
C ALA A 120 1.85 -9.39 -15.50
N VAL A 121 1.71 -10.60 -14.96
CA VAL A 121 2.55 -11.14 -13.90
C VAL A 121 3.00 -12.54 -14.27
N GLN A 122 4.12 -12.95 -13.69
CA GLN A 122 4.63 -14.31 -13.84
C GLN A 122 4.61 -14.99 -12.48
N PHE A 123 3.84 -16.07 -12.36
CA PHE A 123 3.91 -16.92 -11.18
C PHE A 123 5.10 -17.87 -11.30
N VAL A 124 5.93 -17.89 -10.27
CA VAL A 124 7.17 -18.67 -10.21
C VAL A 124 7.10 -19.62 -9.02
N PRO A 125 7.43 -20.92 -9.17
CA PRO A 125 7.57 -21.79 -8.01
C PRO A 125 8.57 -21.18 -7.01
N GLU A 126 8.26 -21.20 -5.72
CA GLU A 126 9.11 -20.58 -4.69
C GLU A 126 10.57 -21.06 -4.76
N GLU A 127 10.82 -22.34 -5.07
CA GLU A 127 12.17 -22.89 -5.23
C GLU A 127 12.97 -22.34 -6.42
N HIS A 128 12.33 -21.58 -7.30
CA HIS A 128 12.92 -20.98 -8.49
C HIS A 128 12.94 -19.45 -8.43
N PHE A 129 12.33 -18.86 -7.40
CA PHE A 129 12.31 -17.42 -7.20
C PHE A 129 13.67 -16.94 -6.65
N GLU A 130 14.26 -15.95 -7.33
CA GLU A 130 15.50 -15.31 -6.89
C GLU A 130 15.26 -13.80 -6.74
N GLU A 131 15.35 -13.30 -5.51
CA GLU A 131 15.22 -11.87 -5.26
C GLU A 131 16.45 -11.12 -5.81
N SER A 132 16.24 -10.31 -6.85
CA SER A 132 17.33 -9.54 -7.47
C SER A 132 17.82 -8.43 -6.53
N ALA A 133 19.14 -8.36 -6.32
CA ALA A 133 19.77 -7.27 -5.59
C ALA A 133 19.68 -5.90 -6.32
N ALA A 134 19.34 -5.91 -7.61
CA ALA A 134 19.09 -4.72 -8.42
C ALA A 134 17.79 -4.94 -9.20
N PRO A 135 16.64 -4.45 -8.69
CA PRO A 135 15.36 -4.63 -9.36
C PRO A 135 15.35 -3.90 -10.71
N ASP A 136 15.01 -4.63 -11.76
CA ASP A 136 14.75 -4.06 -13.08
C ASP A 136 13.28 -3.63 -13.13
N LEU A 137 13.05 -2.32 -13.23
CA LEU A 137 11.70 -1.75 -13.24
C LEU A 137 10.92 -2.04 -14.53
N GLU A 138 11.59 -2.51 -15.59
CA GLU A 138 10.95 -2.90 -16.85
C GLU A 138 10.63 -4.40 -16.92
N ALA A 139 11.08 -5.19 -15.95
CA ALA A 139 10.78 -6.61 -15.90
C ALA A 139 9.29 -6.87 -15.57
N VAL A 140 8.79 -8.01 -16.04
CA VAL A 140 7.46 -8.50 -15.63
C VAL A 140 7.55 -8.88 -14.15
N ASP A 141 6.56 -8.47 -13.37
CA ASP A 141 6.54 -8.75 -11.94
C ASP A 141 6.39 -10.26 -11.68
N GLU A 142 7.17 -10.77 -10.74
CA GLU A 142 7.25 -12.19 -10.39
C GLU A 142 6.57 -12.44 -9.06
N ILE A 143 5.57 -13.32 -9.05
CA ILE A 143 4.83 -13.71 -7.85
C ILE A 143 5.25 -15.13 -7.47
N PRO A 144 6.01 -15.33 -6.37
CA PRO A 144 6.31 -16.67 -5.91
C PRO A 144 5.04 -17.38 -5.44
N TYR A 145 4.91 -18.67 -5.74
CA TYR A 145 3.81 -19.49 -5.24
C TYR A 145 4.30 -20.79 -4.61
N GLU A 146 3.61 -21.21 -3.57
CA GLU A 146 3.87 -22.47 -2.85
C GLU A 146 2.94 -23.60 -3.33
N GLY A 147 3.48 -24.81 -3.42
CA GLY A 147 2.71 -26.01 -3.73
C GLY A 147 2.32 -26.11 -5.21
N GLU A 148 1.05 -26.39 -5.49
CA GLU A 148 0.58 -26.72 -6.84
C GLU A 148 -0.47 -25.74 -7.39
N SER A 149 -0.71 -24.61 -6.72
CA SER A 149 -1.78 -23.66 -7.08
C SER A 149 -1.32 -22.23 -6.96
N ILE A 150 -1.79 -21.40 -7.89
CA ILE A 150 -1.62 -19.94 -7.89
C ILE A 150 -2.93 -19.29 -7.47
N ASP A 151 -2.89 -18.18 -6.71
CA ASP A 151 -4.08 -17.45 -6.30
C ASP A 151 -4.30 -16.21 -7.17
N LEU A 152 -5.25 -16.32 -8.10
CA LEU A 152 -5.60 -15.23 -9.01
C LEU A 152 -6.47 -14.16 -8.35
N GLY A 153 -7.11 -14.48 -7.22
CA GLY A 153 -7.89 -13.50 -6.48
C GLY A 153 -6.97 -12.51 -5.78
N GLU A 154 -5.97 -13.05 -5.09
CA GLU A 154 -4.97 -12.24 -4.39
C GLU A 154 -4.16 -11.38 -5.36
N ALA A 155 -3.65 -11.97 -6.44
CA ALA A 155 -2.89 -11.22 -7.46
C ALA A 155 -3.69 -10.08 -8.09
N ALA A 156 -5.01 -10.24 -8.27
CA ALA A 156 -5.86 -9.16 -8.77
C ALA A 156 -5.98 -8.01 -7.76
N VAL A 157 -6.10 -8.32 -6.46
CA VAL A 157 -6.23 -7.33 -5.39
C VAL A 157 -4.92 -6.56 -5.20
N GLU A 158 -3.79 -7.26 -5.22
CA GLU A 158 -2.47 -6.63 -5.14
C GLU A 158 -2.24 -5.69 -6.33
N GLN A 159 -2.53 -6.14 -7.55
CA GLN A 159 -2.45 -5.26 -8.72
C GLN A 159 -3.36 -4.05 -8.57
N PHE A 160 -4.61 -4.24 -8.14
CA PHE A 160 -5.52 -3.10 -7.93
C PHE A 160 -4.95 -2.11 -6.92
N ALA A 161 -4.32 -2.59 -5.84
CA ALA A 161 -3.70 -1.74 -4.84
C ALA A 161 -2.54 -0.91 -5.41
N LEU A 162 -1.75 -1.48 -6.34
CA LEU A 162 -0.69 -0.78 -7.06
C LEU A 162 -1.24 0.29 -8.01
N ASP A 163 -2.38 0.01 -8.65
CA ASP A 163 -2.98 0.93 -9.62
C ASP A 163 -3.83 2.05 -8.98
N LEU A 164 -4.06 2.01 -7.66
CA LEU A 164 -4.80 3.06 -6.95
C LEU A 164 -4.05 4.39 -7.02
N GLU A 165 -4.77 5.47 -7.36
CA GLU A 165 -4.24 6.84 -7.31
C GLU A 165 -3.88 7.20 -5.84
N PRO A 166 -2.61 7.50 -5.53
CA PRO A 166 -2.19 7.83 -4.18
C PRO A 166 -2.75 9.16 -3.67
N TYR A 167 -3.05 10.11 -4.57
CA TYR A 167 -3.59 11.43 -4.22
C TYR A 167 -4.89 11.73 -4.98
N PRO A 168 -5.98 11.00 -4.67
CA PRO A 168 -7.18 11.03 -5.49
C PRO A 168 -7.93 12.36 -5.36
N HIS A 169 -8.37 12.88 -6.51
CA HIS A 169 -9.13 14.12 -6.60
C HIS A 169 -10.48 13.87 -7.28
N ALA A 170 -11.57 14.32 -6.65
CA ALA A 170 -12.84 14.36 -7.35
C ALA A 170 -12.73 15.32 -8.55
N PRO A 171 -13.33 15.00 -9.71
CA PRO A 171 -13.21 15.82 -10.93
C PRO A 171 -13.64 17.29 -10.75
N ASP A 172 -14.54 17.54 -9.81
CA ASP A 172 -15.11 18.83 -9.45
C ASP A 172 -14.53 19.44 -8.15
N ALA A 173 -13.45 18.86 -7.61
CA ALA A 173 -12.81 19.33 -6.39
C ALA A 173 -12.15 20.71 -6.58
N SER A 174 -12.91 21.77 -6.28
CA SER A 174 -12.36 23.11 -6.10
C SER A 174 -11.51 23.17 -4.84
N LEU A 175 -10.38 23.87 -4.92
CA LEU A 175 -9.66 24.28 -3.72
C LEU A 175 -10.50 25.34 -2.98
N PRO A 176 -10.47 25.36 -1.64
CA PRO A 176 -11.02 26.46 -0.86
C PRO A 176 -10.42 27.81 -1.31
N GLU A 177 -11.23 28.86 -1.25
CA GLU A 177 -10.77 30.23 -1.56
C GLU A 177 -9.57 30.60 -0.66
N GLY A 178 -8.51 31.15 -1.27
CA GLY A 178 -7.29 31.56 -0.58
C GLY A 178 -6.13 30.54 -0.57
N LEU A 179 -6.34 29.31 -1.05
CA LEU A 179 -5.24 28.33 -1.23
C LEU A 179 -4.50 28.48 -2.57
N VAL A 180 -5.17 29.04 -3.58
CA VAL A 180 -4.55 29.41 -4.84
C VAL A 180 -4.42 30.93 -4.85
N ILE A 181 -3.18 31.40 -4.78
CA ILE A 181 -2.85 32.81 -4.90
C ILE A 181 -2.45 33.11 -6.35
N SER A 182 -2.78 34.31 -6.82
CA SER A 182 -2.33 34.77 -8.15
C SER A 182 -0.80 34.87 -8.20
N GLU A 183 -0.22 34.86 -9.39
CA GLU A 183 1.23 35.06 -9.56
C GLU A 183 1.69 36.39 -8.96
N GLU A 184 0.88 37.45 -9.07
CA GLU A 184 1.16 38.75 -8.46
C GLU A 184 1.15 38.71 -6.92
N GLU A 185 0.22 37.95 -6.33
CA GLU A 185 0.15 37.74 -4.89
C GLU A 185 1.30 36.86 -4.39
N ALA A 186 1.66 35.81 -5.14
CA ALA A 186 2.83 34.98 -4.87
C ALA A 186 4.13 35.79 -4.90
N GLU A 187 4.29 36.67 -5.90
CA GLU A 187 5.43 37.59 -5.96
C GLU A 187 5.46 38.59 -4.80
N LYS A 188 4.30 39.12 -4.39
CA LYS A 188 4.22 40.01 -3.22
C LYS A 188 4.63 39.27 -1.94
N LEU A 189 4.14 38.06 -1.74
CA LEU A 189 4.48 37.24 -0.58
C LEU A 189 5.97 36.88 -0.58
N ALA A 190 6.52 36.48 -1.73
CA ALA A 190 7.96 36.19 -1.87
C ALA A 190 8.84 37.43 -1.60
N LYS A 191 8.41 38.63 -2.01
CA LYS A 191 9.10 39.89 -1.71
C LYS A 191 8.99 40.25 -0.22
N GLN A 192 7.86 39.95 0.42
CA GLN A 192 7.66 40.15 1.86
C GLN A 192 8.53 39.17 2.68
N ASP A 193 8.55 37.89 2.33
CA ASP A 193 9.40 36.86 2.95
C ASP A 193 10.89 37.15 2.77
N ALA A 194 11.28 37.74 1.63
CA ALA A 194 12.66 38.18 1.39
C ALA A 194 13.05 39.44 2.20
N ALA A 195 12.06 40.27 2.55
CA ALA A 195 12.24 41.46 3.38
C ALA A 195 12.23 41.14 4.88
N GLU A 196 11.52 40.09 5.31
CA GLU A 196 11.65 39.53 6.64
C GLU A 196 13.02 38.86 6.81
N LYS A 197 13.66 39.07 7.97
CA LYS A 197 14.96 38.46 8.29
C LYS A 197 14.81 36.93 8.19
N LYS A 198 15.43 36.32 7.17
CA LYS A 198 15.56 34.86 7.03
C LYS A 198 16.00 34.23 8.35
N VAL A 199 15.05 33.73 9.12
CA VAL A 199 15.31 32.84 10.24
C VAL A 199 15.63 31.50 9.59
N ASN A 200 16.92 31.21 9.47
CA ASN A 200 17.39 29.96 8.92
C ASN A 200 16.90 28.82 9.84
N PRO A 201 15.89 28.01 9.43
CA PRO A 201 15.24 27.02 10.31
C PRO A 201 16.22 25.91 10.73
N PHE A 202 17.27 25.73 9.93
CA PHE A 202 18.34 24.77 10.14
C PHE A 202 19.62 25.39 10.73
N ALA A 203 19.62 26.68 11.09
CA ALA A 203 20.80 27.31 11.70
C ALA A 203 21.18 26.69 13.04
N ASP A 204 20.22 26.18 13.79
CA ASP A 204 20.48 25.46 15.05
C ASP A 204 21.07 24.06 14.81
N LEU A 205 20.91 23.46 13.63
CA LEU A 205 21.52 22.18 13.27
C LEU A 205 23.03 22.30 13.02
N ALA A 206 23.52 23.49 12.66
CA ALA A 206 24.97 23.74 12.53
C ALA A 206 25.72 23.52 13.86
N ARG A 207 25.03 23.65 15.00
CA ARG A 207 25.57 23.43 16.34
C ARG A 207 25.63 21.95 16.74
N LEU A 208 24.88 21.09 16.04
CA LEU A 208 24.85 19.63 16.23
C LEU A 208 25.83 18.90 15.32
N ARG A 209 26.59 19.62 14.49
CA ARG A 209 27.70 19.06 13.73
C ARG A 209 28.79 18.66 14.73
N ARG A 210 28.72 17.42 15.23
CA ARG A 210 29.72 16.86 16.14
C ARG A 210 31.10 17.08 15.53
N LYS A 211 31.98 17.62 16.37
CA LYS A 211 33.41 17.71 16.17
C LYS A 211 33.99 16.31 16.41
N ASP A 212 33.57 15.35 15.59
CA ASP A 212 34.11 13.99 15.60
C ASP A 212 35.23 13.96 14.55
N SER A 213 36.40 14.45 14.98
CA SER A 213 37.71 14.16 14.41
C SER A 213 38.65 13.86 15.56
#